data_AF-A0A8S2V5Z8-F1
#
_entry.id   AF-A0A8S2V5Z8-F1
#
_cell.length_a   1.000
_cell.length_b   1.000
_cell.length_c   1.000
_cell.angle_alpha   90.00
_cell.angle_beta   90.00
_cell.angle_gamma   90.00
#
_symmetry.space_group_name_H-M   'P 1'
#
loop_
_entity.id
_entity.type
_entity.pdbx_description
1 polymer ?
#
loop_
_entity_poly.entity_id
_entity_poly.type
_entity_poly.pdbx_seq_one_letter_code
_entity_poly.pdbx_strand_id
1 'polypeptide(L)'
;ADIMMQLDDVVSSTISGPRVEEAMWRSLRWLDRCISAHSRPDEQSLFPIVQGGLDEKLREQSAKEIVKRNCPGYAIGGLSGGEDKDHFWRMVTLSTDHLPKDKPRYLMGVG
;
A
#
# COMPACT_ATOMS: atom_id res chain seq x y z
N ALA A 1 1.78 18.31 -7.92
CA ALA A 1 2.65 17.83 -6.83
C ALA A 1 3.69 16.89 -7.43
N ASP A 2 4.89 16.86 -6.87
CA ASP A 2 6.01 16.06 -7.37
C ASP A 2 5.84 14.56 -7.04
N ILE A 3 5.16 14.25 -5.94
CA ILE A 3 4.77 12.89 -5.56
C ILE A 3 3.25 12.81 -5.54
N MET A 4 2.72 11.81 -6.25
CA MET A 4 1.30 11.49 -6.35
C MET A 4 1.05 10.15 -5.66
N MET A 5 0.00 10.06 -4.86
CA MET A 5 -0.43 8.80 -4.26
C MET A 5 -1.48 8.15 -5.16
N GLN A 6 -1.49 6.81 -5.27
CA GLN A 6 -2.62 6.12 -5.90
C GLN A 6 -3.91 6.45 -5.15
N LEU A 7 -5.04 6.38 -5.86
CA LEU A 7 -6.34 6.25 -5.21
C LEU A 7 -6.50 4.80 -4.72
N ASP A 8 -6.84 4.61 -3.45
CA ASP A 8 -7.05 3.31 -2.83
C ASP A 8 -8.38 3.24 -2.07
N ASP A 9 -8.81 2.00 -1.80
CA ASP A 9 -9.99 1.74 -0.99
C ASP A 9 -9.57 1.39 0.44
N VAL A 10 -9.69 2.39 1.31
CA VAL A 10 -9.23 2.30 2.69
C VAL A 10 -10.30 1.66 3.58
N VAL A 11 -9.88 0.70 4.40
CA VAL A 11 -10.69 0.11 5.46
C VAL A 11 -10.02 0.34 6.81
N SER A 12 -10.80 0.42 7.88
CA SER A 12 -10.26 0.50 9.24
C SER A 12 -9.40 -0.73 9.55
N SER A 13 -8.24 -0.53 10.20
CA SER A 13 -7.35 -1.62 10.61
C SER A 13 -8.01 -2.59 11.61
N THR A 14 -9.06 -2.15 12.30
CA THR A 14 -9.82 -2.94 13.28
C THR A 14 -10.90 -3.83 12.65
N ILE A 15 -11.18 -3.68 11.34
CA ILE A 15 -12.14 -4.54 10.63
C ILE A 15 -11.42 -5.77 10.09
N SER A 16 -12.03 -6.94 10.25
CA SER A 16 -11.56 -8.21 9.71
C SER A 16 -12.58 -8.82 8.73
N GLY A 17 -12.12 -9.78 7.92
CA GLY A 17 -12.99 -10.56 7.02
C GLY A 17 -12.99 -10.09 5.57
N PRO A 18 -13.96 -10.54 4.76
CA PRO A 18 -13.93 -10.40 3.29
C PRO A 18 -13.82 -8.96 2.78
N ARG A 19 -14.28 -7.99 3.57
CA ARG A 19 -14.20 -6.56 3.22
C ARG A 19 -12.76 -6.07 3.07
N VAL A 20 -11.81 -6.62 3.84
CA VAL A 20 -10.38 -6.27 3.78
C VAL A 20 -9.76 -6.76 2.47
N GLU A 21 -10.05 -8.02 2.11
CA GLU A 21 -9.61 -8.61 0.85
C GLU A 21 -10.19 -7.86 -0.36
N GLU A 22 -11.48 -7.54 -0.32
CA GLU A 22 -12.14 -6.74 -1.36
C GLU A 22 -11.45 -5.39 -1.56
N ALA A 23 -11.11 -4.70 -0.46
CA ALA A 23 -10.43 -3.41 -0.48
C ALA A 23 -9.03 -3.51 -1.10
N MET A 24 -8.27 -4.53 -0.69
CA MET A 24 -6.92 -4.78 -1.18
C MET A 24 -6.94 -5.02 -2.69
N TRP A 25 -7.80 -5.91 -3.17
CA TRP A 25 -7.92 -6.19 -4.60
C TRP A 25 -8.47 -5.02 -5.41
N ARG A 26 -9.41 -4.25 -4.85
CA ARG A 26 -9.90 -3.01 -5.50
C ARG A 26 -8.79 -1.98 -5.61
N SER A 27 -7.98 -1.82 -4.59
CA SER A 27 -6.82 -0.91 -4.59
C SER A 27 -5.80 -1.31 -5.66
N LEU A 28 -5.53 -2.60 -5.84
CA LEU A 28 -4.67 -3.09 -6.94
C LEU A 28 -5.25 -2.79 -8.32
N ARG A 29 -6.56 -2.99 -8.53
CA ARG A 29 -7.21 -2.61 -9.80
C ARG A 29 -7.18 -1.10 -10.02
N TRP A 30 -7.27 -0.31 -8.95
CA TRP A 30 -7.19 1.15 -9.02
C TRP A 30 -5.78 1.64 -9.28
N LEU A 31 -4.74 0.96 -8.77
CA LEU A 31 -3.34 1.23 -9.14
C LEU A 31 -3.15 1.18 -10.66
N ASP A 32 -3.62 0.09 -11.30
CA ASP A 32 -3.46 -0.06 -12.76
C ASP A 32 -4.19 1.07 -13.51
N ARG A 33 -5.33 1.55 -12.99
CA ARG A 33 -6.04 2.73 -13.52
C ARG A 33 -5.27 4.03 -13.28
N CYS A 34 -4.67 4.21 -12.11
CA CYS A 34 -3.85 5.38 -11.79
C CYS A 34 -2.60 5.44 -12.68
N ILE A 35 -1.94 4.30 -12.94
CA ILE A 35 -0.80 4.21 -13.86
C ILE A 35 -1.24 4.59 -15.27
N SER A 36 -2.37 4.05 -15.75
CA SER A 36 -2.91 4.38 -17.07
C SER A 36 -3.28 5.87 -17.21
N ALA A 37 -3.78 6.48 -16.15
CA ALA A 37 -4.13 7.90 -16.11
C ALA A 37 -2.93 8.84 -15.89
N HIS A 38 -1.75 8.31 -15.52
CA HIS A 38 -0.59 9.13 -15.18
C HIS A 38 0.13 9.62 -16.44
N SER A 39 -0.16 10.86 -16.84
CA SER A 39 0.32 11.43 -18.10
C SER A 39 1.69 12.12 -18.03
N ARG A 40 2.26 12.33 -16.83
CA ARG A 40 3.51 13.10 -16.63
C ARG A 40 4.54 12.34 -15.75
N PRO A 41 4.96 11.12 -16.13
CA PRO A 41 5.87 10.29 -15.34
C PRO A 41 7.27 10.89 -15.17
N ASP A 42 7.71 11.76 -16.09
CA ASP A 42 9.02 12.41 -16.01
C ASP A 42 9.03 13.61 -15.05
N GLU A 43 7.85 14.09 -14.64
CA GLU A 43 7.71 15.26 -13.75
C GLU A 43 7.08 14.89 -12.40
N GLN A 44 6.38 13.76 -12.31
CA GLN A 44 5.71 13.34 -11.09
C GLN A 44 5.90 11.83 -10.83
N SER A 45 6.16 11.49 -9.58
CA SER A 45 6.32 10.11 -9.12
C SER A 45 5.01 9.56 -8.53
N LEU A 46 4.48 8.48 -9.11
CA LEU A 46 3.28 7.81 -8.59
C LEU A 46 3.65 6.71 -7.59
N PHE A 47 3.10 6.76 -6.38
CA PHE A 47 3.35 5.80 -5.31
C PHE A 47 2.13 4.89 -5.09
N PRO A 48 2.22 3.59 -5.38
CA PRO A 48 1.25 2.60 -4.91
C PRO A 48 1.28 2.45 -3.38
N ILE A 49 0.17 2.00 -2.82
CA ILE A 49 -0.03 1.84 -1.37
C ILE A 49 -0.33 0.36 -1.09
N VAL A 50 0.48 -0.26 -0.22
CA VAL A 50 0.20 -1.58 0.32
C VAL A 50 -1.05 -1.50 1.21
N GLN A 51 -2.02 -2.36 0.91
CA GLN A 51 -3.24 -2.57 1.69
C GLN A 51 -3.28 -4.02 2.21
N GLY A 52 -4.37 -4.41 2.88
CA GLY A 52 -4.55 -5.76 3.45
C GLY A 52 -4.78 -5.78 4.96
N GLY A 53 -4.88 -4.62 5.60
CA GLY A 53 -5.16 -4.49 7.03
C GLY A 53 -4.12 -5.24 7.89
N LEU A 54 -4.61 -5.99 8.87
CA LEU A 54 -3.79 -6.82 9.78
C LEU A 54 -3.69 -8.28 9.33
N ASP A 55 -4.14 -8.61 8.11
CA ASP A 55 -3.98 -9.95 7.54
C ASP A 55 -2.63 -10.06 6.83
N GLU A 56 -1.75 -10.91 7.36
CA GLU A 56 -0.40 -11.11 6.84
C GLU A 56 -0.39 -11.59 5.39
N LYS A 57 -1.29 -12.52 5.02
CA LYS A 57 -1.31 -13.07 3.67
C LYS A 57 -1.75 -12.01 2.68
N LEU A 58 -2.78 -11.24 3.00
CA LEU A 58 -3.24 -10.15 2.15
C LEU A 58 -2.19 -9.05 2.02
N ARG A 59 -1.47 -8.73 3.10
CA ARG A 59 -0.41 -7.71 3.09
C ARG A 59 0.81 -8.14 2.29
N GLU A 60 1.26 -9.38 2.44
CA GLU A 60 2.32 -9.98 1.61
C GLU A 60 1.92 -9.99 0.14
N GLN A 61 0.68 -10.43 -0.15
CA GLN A 61 0.16 -10.46 -1.52
C GLN A 61 0.07 -9.06 -2.13
N SER A 62 -0.46 -8.09 -1.40
CA SER A 62 -0.53 -6.69 -1.83
C SER A 62 0.85 -6.15 -2.17
N ALA A 63 1.84 -6.34 -1.29
CA ALA A 63 3.22 -5.90 -1.52
C ALA A 63 3.84 -6.56 -2.76
N LYS A 64 3.69 -7.88 -2.92
CA LYS A 64 4.20 -8.60 -4.10
C LYS A 64 3.55 -8.14 -5.40
N GLU A 65 2.24 -7.87 -5.40
CA GLU A 65 1.52 -7.45 -6.59
C GLU A 65 1.88 -6.03 -7.04
N ILE A 66 1.99 -5.07 -6.10
CA ILE A 66 2.35 -3.69 -6.46
C ILE A 66 3.78 -3.58 -6.98
N VAL A 67 4.71 -4.41 -6.48
CA VAL A 67 6.11 -4.40 -6.93
C VAL A 67 6.25 -4.74 -8.41
N LYS A 68 5.36 -5.57 -8.95
CA LYS A 68 5.33 -5.91 -10.39
C LYS A 68 5.15 -4.69 -11.30
N ARG A 69 4.62 -3.57 -10.80
CA ARG A 69 4.41 -2.33 -11.56
C ARG A 69 5.63 -1.41 -11.58
N ASN A 70 6.68 -1.73 -10.82
CA ASN A 70 7.96 -1.02 -10.82
C ASN A 70 7.88 0.51 -10.59
N CYS A 71 6.94 0.99 -9.77
CA CYS A 71 6.75 2.42 -9.49
C CYS A 71 7.97 3.07 -8.77
N PRO A 72 8.14 4.41 -8.82
CA PRO A 72 9.30 5.10 -8.23
C PRO A 72 9.44 4.98 -6.70
N GLY A 73 8.37 4.67 -5.98
CA GLY A 73 8.39 4.39 -4.54
C GLY A 73 7.10 3.70 -4.10
N TYR A 74 7.04 3.30 -2.83
CA TYR A 74 5.95 2.49 -2.29
C TYR A 74 5.52 3.00 -0.92
N ALA A 75 4.22 3.03 -0.69
CA ALA A 75 3.67 3.40 0.60
C ALA A 75 3.08 2.20 1.35
N ILE A 76 3.01 2.33 2.67
CA ILE A 76 2.38 1.39 3.58
C ILE A 76 1.19 2.13 4.19
N GLY A 77 -0.02 1.71 3.80
CA GLY A 77 -1.29 2.31 4.25
C GLY A 77 -2.11 1.35 5.13
N GLY A 78 -3.27 1.84 5.57
CA GLY A 78 -4.21 1.04 6.36
C GLY A 78 -3.72 0.65 7.76
N LEU A 79 -2.75 1.39 8.30
CA LEU A 79 -2.22 1.26 9.66
C LEU A 79 -2.41 2.58 10.44
N SER A 80 -2.08 2.54 11.73
CA SER A 80 -2.33 3.61 12.71
C SER A 80 -3.81 3.94 12.89
N GLY A 81 -4.69 2.96 12.72
CA GLY A 81 -6.15 3.07 12.80
C GLY A 81 -6.76 2.61 14.13
N GLY A 82 -5.93 2.32 15.14
CA GLY A 82 -6.35 1.84 16.45
C GLY A 82 -5.99 0.38 16.74
N GLU A 83 -5.23 -0.27 15.86
CA GLU A 83 -4.66 -1.59 16.12
C GLU A 83 -3.61 -1.58 17.24
N ASP A 84 -3.40 -2.75 17.82
CA ASP A 84 -2.31 -2.98 18.78
C ASP A 84 -0.92 -2.74 18.14
N LYS A 85 0.02 -2.22 18.93
CA LYS A 85 1.37 -1.88 18.44
C LYS A 85 2.13 -3.10 17.94
N ASP A 86 1.95 -4.28 18.52
CA ASP A 86 2.64 -5.49 18.05
C ASP A 86 2.14 -5.91 16.66
N HIS A 87 0.83 -5.82 16.42
CA HIS A 87 0.28 -6.03 15.09
C HIS A 87 0.78 -4.98 14.09
N PHE A 88 0.80 -3.71 14.49
CA PHE A 88 1.33 -2.63 13.66
C PHE A 88 2.78 -2.91 13.22
N TRP A 89 3.69 -3.22 14.17
CA TRP A 89 5.10 -3.49 13.85
C TRP A 89 5.29 -4.72 12.98
N ARG A 90 4.54 -5.79 13.25
CA ARG A 90 4.55 -7.00 12.43
C ARG A 90 4.13 -6.71 10.99
N MET A 91 3.06 -5.95 10.82
CA MET A 91 2.58 -5.54 9.51
C MET A 91 3.63 -4.69 8.79
N VAL A 92 4.17 -3.65 9.44
CA VAL A 92 5.22 -2.80 8.84
C VAL A 92 6.39 -3.65 8.36
N THR A 93 6.91 -4.53 9.22
CA THR A 93 8.04 -5.43 8.90
C THR A 93 7.74 -6.28 7.67
N LEU A 94 6.58 -6.97 7.67
CA LEU A 94 6.16 -7.82 6.56
C LEU A 94 6.09 -7.06 5.23
N SER A 95 5.52 -5.85 5.22
CA SER A 95 5.50 -5.04 4.01
C SER A 95 6.91 -4.65 3.57
N THR A 96 7.76 -4.20 4.50
CA THR A 96 9.12 -3.79 4.18
C THR A 96 10.00 -4.92 3.66
N ASP A 97 9.74 -6.17 4.03
CA ASP A 97 10.48 -7.34 3.54
C ASP A 97 10.19 -7.64 2.06
N HIS A 98 9.01 -7.27 1.57
CA HIS A 98 8.59 -7.52 0.19
C HIS A 98 8.72 -6.31 -0.73
N LEU A 99 8.99 -5.12 -0.20
CA LEU A 99 9.22 -3.92 -1.01
C LEU A 99 10.69 -3.82 -1.46
N PRO A 100 11.00 -3.13 -2.58
CA PRO A 100 12.38 -2.93 -3.04
C PRO A 100 13.18 -2.11 -2.01
N LYS A 101 14.46 -2.43 -1.85
CA LYS A 101 15.35 -1.74 -0.89
C LYS A 101 15.97 -0.47 -1.46
N ASP A 102 16.01 -0.37 -2.78
CA ASP A 102 16.55 0.72 -3.58
C ASP A 102 15.52 1.84 -3.85
N LYS A 103 14.30 1.72 -3.30
CA LYS A 103 13.21 2.68 -3.51
C LYS A 103 12.63 3.19 -2.19
N PRO A 104 12.11 4.42 -2.15
CA PRO A 104 11.50 4.99 -0.95
C PRO A 104 10.33 4.15 -0.43
N ARG A 105 10.21 4.09 0.90
CA ARG A 105 9.15 3.40 1.64
C ARG A 105 8.45 4.42 2.54
N TYR A 106 7.24 4.80 2.18
CA TYR A 106 6.47 5.81 2.92
C TYR A 106 5.45 5.14 3.86
N LEU A 107 5.71 5.17 5.16
CA LEU A 107 4.73 4.75 6.17
C LEU A 107 3.76 5.90 6.46
N MET A 108 2.50 5.76 6.06
CA MET A 108 1.52 6.85 6.10
C MET A 108 0.89 6.98 7.48
N GLY A 109 0.75 8.23 7.96
CA GLY A 109 -0.05 8.53 9.16
C GLY A 109 0.56 8.12 10.50
N VAL A 110 1.88 7.97 10.58
CA VAL A 110 2.60 7.57 11.80
C VAL A 110 3.48 8.71 12.29
N GLY A 111 3.43 8.98 13.60
CA GLY A 111 4.19 10.02 14.30
C GLY A 111 4.22 9.79 15.81
#